data_AF-A0A963E000-F1
#
_entry.id   AF-A0A963E000-F1
#
_cell.length_a   1.000
_cell.length_b   1.000
_cell.length_c   1.000
_cell.angle_alpha   90.00
_cell.angle_beta   90.00
_cell.angle_gamma   90.00
#
_symmetry.space_group_name_H-M   'P 1'
#
loop_
_entity.id
_entity.type
_entity.pdbx_description
1 polymer ?
#
loop_
_entity_poly.entity_id
_entity_poly.type
_entity_poly.pdbx_seq_one_letter_code
_entity_poly.pdbx_strand_id
1 'polypeptide(L)'
;AHKIIEELDELLEMGFRGRQVDQVNAMVLELGQMESDTGLMGIALSGVLFAQEDSMKPVSVMFWYQLIQWVGNLADNAEKVGDRLRLLIAR
;
A
#
# COMPACT_ATOMS: atom_id res chain seq x y z
N ALA A 1 0.10 2.85 -7.26
CA ALA A 1 -0.49 1.70 -7.97
C ALA A 1 -0.66 1.95 -9.47
N HIS A 2 -1.36 2.99 -9.92
CA HIS A 2 -1.67 3.21 -11.34
C HIS A 2 -0.45 3.18 -12.29
N LYS A 3 0.61 3.92 -11.94
CA LYS A 3 1.86 3.96 -12.72
C LYS A 3 2.52 2.58 -12.90
N ILE A 4 2.39 1.70 -11.91
CA ILE A 4 2.98 0.35 -11.96
C ILE A 4 2.17 -0.56 -12.89
N ILE A 5 0.86 -0.30 -13.02
CA ILE A 5 -0.01 -1.00 -13.97
C ILE A 5 0.32 -0.54 -15.41
N GLU A 6 0.52 0.76 -15.64
CA GLU A 6 0.92 1.27 -16.96
C GLU A 6 2.26 0.68 -17.41
N GLU A 7 3.23 0.62 -16.52
CA GLU A 7 4.56 0.06 -16.81
C GLU A 7 4.53 -1.48 -17.00
N LEU A 8 3.54 -2.17 -16.41
CA LEU A 8 3.28 -3.58 -16.70
C LEU A 8 2.75 -3.78 -18.12
N ASP A 9 1.83 -2.92 -18.56
CA ASP A 9 1.28 -2.99 -19.93
C ASP A 9 2.41 -2.81 -20.96
N GLU A 10 3.33 -1.87 -20.72
CA GLU A 10 4.54 -1.71 -21.54
C GLU A 10 5.45 -2.94 -21.51
N LEU A 11 5.66 -3.56 -20.33
CA LEU A 11 6.42 -4.81 -20.19
C LEU A 11 5.80 -5.98 -20.97
N LEU A 12 4.47 -6.07 -20.99
CA LEU A 12 3.71 -7.07 -21.74
C LEU A 12 3.92 -6.89 -23.24
N GLU A 13 3.86 -5.65 -23.75
CA GLU A 13 4.10 -5.36 -25.17
C GLU A 13 5.53 -5.73 -25.61
N MET A 14 6.51 -5.62 -24.71
CA MET A 14 7.91 -5.98 -24.98
C MET A 14 8.27 -7.43 -24.66
N GLY A 15 7.31 -8.25 -24.23
CA GLY A 15 7.50 -9.68 -23.97
C GLY A 15 8.41 -9.97 -22.77
N PHE A 16 8.34 -9.14 -21.72
CA PHE A 16 9.06 -9.32 -20.45
C PHE A 16 10.59 -9.40 -20.58
N ARG A 17 11.18 -8.58 -21.45
CA ARG A 17 12.65 -8.56 -21.66
C ARG A 17 13.22 -7.16 -21.59
N GLY A 18 14.37 -7.03 -20.94
CA GLY A 18 15.17 -5.81 -20.95
C GLY A 18 15.03 -4.95 -19.69
N ARG A 19 15.42 -3.66 -19.82
CA ARG A 19 15.55 -2.69 -18.72
C ARG A 19 14.26 -2.40 -17.96
N GLN A 20 13.09 -2.65 -18.54
CA GLN A 20 11.82 -2.37 -17.88
C GLN A 20 11.52 -3.31 -16.69
N VAL A 21 12.12 -4.51 -16.67
CA VAL A 21 12.00 -5.43 -15.53
C VAL A 21 12.63 -4.83 -14.27
N ASP A 22 13.77 -4.16 -14.41
CA ASP A 22 14.44 -3.48 -13.30
C ASP A 22 13.63 -2.29 -12.79
N GLN A 23 12.93 -1.57 -13.69
CA GLN A 23 12.05 -0.47 -13.32
C GLN A 23 10.84 -0.95 -12.51
N VAL A 24 10.17 -2.01 -12.94
CA VAL A 24 9.03 -2.53 -12.16
C VAL A 24 9.48 -3.13 -10.83
N ASN A 25 10.63 -3.81 -10.77
CA ASN A 25 11.20 -4.25 -9.50
C ASN A 25 11.49 -3.08 -8.55
N ALA A 26 12.02 -1.96 -9.05
CA ALA A 26 12.26 -0.77 -8.25
C ALA A 26 10.95 -0.16 -7.72
N MET A 27 9.91 -0.08 -8.55
CA MET A 27 8.60 0.43 -8.12
C MET A 27 7.91 -0.47 -7.09
N VAL A 28 8.06 -1.79 -7.18
CA VAL A 28 7.56 -2.73 -6.17
C VAL A 28 8.30 -2.55 -4.85
N LEU A 29 9.62 -2.33 -4.89
CA LEU A 29 10.41 -2.03 -3.69
C LEU A 29 9.97 -0.72 -3.03
N GLU A 30 9.72 0.32 -3.83
CA GLU A 30 9.22 1.62 -3.35
C GLU A 30 7.82 1.49 -2.72
N LEU A 31 6.93 0.68 -3.31
CA LEU A 31 5.63 0.35 -2.71
C LEU A 31 5.78 -0.30 -1.33
N GLY A 32 6.71 -1.26 -1.18
CA GLY A 32 6.94 -1.93 0.11
C GLY A 32 7.47 -0.97 1.18
N GLN A 33 8.29 0.01 0.80
CA GLN A 33 8.73 1.06 1.74
C GLN A 33 7.57 1.95 2.18
N MET A 34 6.74 2.38 1.23
CA MET A 34 5.54 3.16 1.54
C MET A 34 4.53 2.40 2.40
N GLU A 35 4.38 1.09 2.21
CA GLU A 35 3.53 0.23 3.05
C GLU A 35 4.03 0.23 4.50
N SER A 36 5.34 -0.01 4.70
CA SER A 36 5.94 -0.01 6.03
C SER A 36 5.73 1.33 6.75
N ASP A 37 5.96 2.45 6.05
CA ASP A 37 5.73 3.79 6.57
C ASP A 37 4.25 4.03 6.91
N THR A 38 3.33 3.59 6.05
CA THR A 38 1.88 3.72 6.28
C THR A 38 1.43 2.90 7.48
N GLY A 39 2.00 1.71 7.69
CA GLY A 39 1.76 0.88 8.87
C GLY A 39 2.18 1.59 10.17
N LEU A 40 3.37 2.19 10.18
CA LEU A 40 3.86 2.98 11.32
C LEU A 40 2.98 4.20 11.61
N MET A 41 2.53 4.90 10.56
CA MET A 41 1.58 6.00 10.69
C MET A 41 0.24 5.55 11.27
N GLY A 42 -0.27 4.39 10.86
CA GLY A 42 -1.52 3.82 11.39
C GLY A 42 -1.44 3.52 12.88
N ILE A 43 -0.31 2.97 13.34
CA ILE A 43 -0.04 2.72 14.77
C ILE A 43 0.01 4.04 15.53
N ALA A 44 0.77 5.02 15.02
CA ALA A 44 0.90 6.33 15.66
C ALA A 44 -0.45 7.05 15.78
N LEU A 45 -1.25 7.04 14.72
CA LEU A 45 -2.58 7.66 14.69
C LEU A 45 -3.56 6.98 15.63
N SER A 46 -3.52 5.65 15.72
CA SER A 46 -4.30 4.87 16.70
C SER A 46 -3.89 5.23 18.13
N GLY A 47 -2.61 5.42 18.39
CA GLY A 47 -2.12 5.89 19.70
C GLY A 47 -2.62 7.29 20.08
N VAL A 48 -2.66 8.21 19.10
CA VAL A 48 -3.24 9.55 19.31
C VAL A 48 -4.74 9.46 19.59
N LEU A 49 -5.47 8.62 18.86
CA LEU A 49 -6.90 8.39 19.10
C LEU A 49 -7.16 7.82 20.49
N PHE A 50 -6.38 6.81 20.90
CA PHE A 50 -6.45 6.18 22.21
C PHE A 50 -6.30 7.21 23.35
N ALA A 51 -5.34 8.12 23.23
CA ALA A 51 -5.12 9.18 24.21
C ALA A 51 -6.28 10.20 24.30
N GLN A 52 -7.20 10.23 23.33
CA GLN A 52 -8.32 11.18 23.26
C GLN A 52 -9.69 10.53 23.46
N GLU A 53 -9.77 9.21 23.67
CA GLU A 53 -11.06 8.48 23.72
C GLU A 53 -12.03 9.03 24.74
N ASP A 54 -11.55 9.35 25.94
CA ASP A 54 -12.34 9.87 27.06
C ASP A 54 -13.00 11.23 26.76
N SER A 55 -12.46 11.98 25.80
CA SER A 55 -12.97 13.30 25.39
C SER A 55 -14.03 13.22 24.29
N MET A 56 -14.28 12.03 23.74
CA MET A 56 -15.12 11.82 22.56
C MET A 56 -16.34 10.97 22.86
N LYS A 57 -17.36 11.08 22.01
CA LYS A 57 -18.50 10.15 22.07
C LYS A 57 -18.02 8.73 21.70
N PRO A 58 -18.42 7.68 22.44
CA PRO A 58 -17.95 6.31 22.17
C PRO A 58 -18.19 5.84 20.73
N VAL A 59 -19.35 6.17 20.16
CA VAL A 59 -19.68 5.82 18.77
C VAL A 59 -18.72 6.52 17.79
N SER A 60 -18.36 7.78 18.05
CA SER A 60 -17.40 8.51 17.22
C SER A 60 -16.00 7.90 17.28
N VAL A 61 -15.53 7.49 18.47
CA VAL A 61 -14.25 6.78 18.64
C VAL A 61 -14.21 5.53 17.76
N MET A 62 -15.27 4.72 17.78
CA MET A 62 -15.35 3.50 16.95
C MET A 62 -15.27 3.80 15.45
N PHE A 63 -15.95 4.85 14.98
CA PHE A 63 -15.87 5.26 13.57
C PHE A 63 -14.49 5.76 13.19
N TRP A 64 -13.77 6.44 14.09
CA TRP A 64 -12.40 6.85 13.83
C TRP A 64 -11.45 5.66 13.70
N TYR A 65 -11.52 4.67 14.60
CA TYR A 65 -10.75 3.43 14.44
C TYR A 65 -11.07 2.73 13.11
N GLN A 66 -12.35 2.67 12.74
CA GLN A 66 -12.77 2.05 11.49
C GLN A 66 -12.23 2.80 10.27
N LEU A 67 -12.22 4.13 10.28
CA LEU A 67 -11.64 4.94 9.21
C LEU A 67 -10.13 4.74 9.08
N ILE A 68 -9.41 4.72 10.20
CA ILE A 68 -7.96 4.44 10.22
C ILE A 68 -7.70 3.07 9.60
N GLN A 69 -8.47 2.05 10.00
CA GLN A 69 -8.37 0.70 9.45
C GLN A 69 -8.67 0.67 7.94
N TRP A 70 -9.69 1.38 7.47
CA TRP A 70 -10.03 1.41 6.04
C TRP A 70 -8.92 2.04 5.19
N VAL A 71 -8.26 3.07 5.69
CA VAL A 71 -7.08 3.66 5.04
C VAL A 71 -5.93 2.66 4.99
N GLY A 72 -5.66 1.96 6.10
CA GLY A 72 -4.66 0.88 6.14
C GLY A 72 -4.96 -0.23 5.12
N ASN A 73 -6.19 -0.71 5.10
CA ASN A 73 -6.63 -1.73 4.14
C ASN A 73 -6.46 -1.29 2.67
N LEU A 74 -6.59 0.01 2.37
CA LEU A 74 -6.34 0.52 1.02
C LEU A 74 -4.85 0.37 0.64
N ALA A 75 -3.93 0.63 1.57
CA ALA A 75 -2.50 0.42 1.37
C ALA A 75 -2.17 -1.07 1.16
N ASP A 76 -2.71 -1.97 2.01
CA ASP A 76 -2.52 -3.42 1.88
C ASP A 76 -2.98 -3.96 0.52
N ASN A 77 -4.08 -3.42 -0.02
CA ASN A 77 -4.55 -3.81 -1.34
C ASN A 77 -3.60 -3.35 -2.45
N ALA A 78 -2.98 -2.19 -2.33
CA ALA A 78 -1.98 -1.72 -3.27
C ALA A 78 -0.70 -2.57 -3.25
N GLU A 79 -0.27 -3.00 -2.06
CA GLU A 79 0.87 -3.91 -1.88
C GLU A 79 0.61 -5.28 -2.53
N LYS A 80 -0.55 -5.90 -2.27
CA LYS A 80 -0.94 -7.19 -2.88
C LYS A 80 -0.94 -7.17 -4.40
N VAL A 81 -1.29 -6.02 -5.00
CA VAL A 81 -1.17 -5.84 -6.44
C VAL A 81 0.31 -5.86 -6.85
N GLY A 82 1.18 -5.12 -6.16
CA GLY A 82 2.63 -5.13 -6.39
C GLY A 82 3.26 -6.52 -6.28
N ASP A 83 2.91 -7.29 -5.25
CA ASP A 83 3.39 -8.66 -5.06
C ASP A 83 3.02 -9.58 -6.23
N ARG A 84 1.78 -9.44 -6.72
CA ARG A 84 1.30 -10.23 -7.85
C ARG A 84 2.04 -9.88 -9.14
N LEU A 85 2.38 -8.61 -9.34
CA LEU A 85 3.20 -8.15 -10.47
C LEU A 85 4.61 -8.74 -10.40
N ARG A 86 5.21 -8.76 -9.21
CA ARG A 86 6.52 -9.36 -8.98
C ARG A 86 6.54 -10.85 -9.36
N LEU A 87 5.49 -11.59 -9.02
CA LEU A 87 5.34 -13.00 -9.40
C LEU A 87 5.18 -13.22 -10.91
N LEU A 88 4.54 -12.28 -11.61
CA LEU A 88 4.38 -12.36 -13.07
C LEU A 88 5.71 -12.11 -13.79
N ILE A 89 6.51 -11.16 -13.32
CA ILE A 89 7.81 -10.81 -13.92
C ILE A 89 8.90 -11.86 -13.61
N ALA A 90 8.76 -12.59 -12.50
CA ALA A 90 9.69 -13.66 -12.13
C ALA A 90 9.51 -14.96 -12.95
N ARG A 91 8.55 -15.01 -13.88
CA ARG A 91 8.31 -16.15 -14.80
C ARG A 91 8.81 -15.83 -16.20
#